data_AF-F1LDC7-F1
#
_entry.id   AF-F1LDC7-F1
#
_cell.length_a   1.000
_cell.length_b   1.000
_cell.length_c   1.000
_cell.angle_alpha   90.00
_cell.angle_beta   90.00
_cell.angle_gamma   90.00
#
_symmetry.space_group_name_H-M   'P 1'
#
loop_
_entity.id
_entity.type
_entity.pdbx_description
1 polymer ?
#
loop_
_entity_poly.entity_id
_entity_poly.type
_entity_poly.pdbx_seq_one_letter_code
_entity_poly.pdbx_strand_id
1 'polypeptide(L)'
;MKRSAVENDGDDASSARTPSASMVKFRKQDSPLLSNRLYFTKIVGHPCRYSTNAFSLSELLELISPIASIHFNFMIDLHWLLSQYPERCSAYPISIIVGENNGTNHLDVRAEARRCKADNVSVGRARLVLPYGTHHSKLSIFETDSEMIHVVISTANLLQNDWDSKTQAFYHCSAPIVNGEVEEGQNNFRKDLISYLNAYSSSSDFGMIEYWRDRIANADFSDVNARIISSIPGYHVGDQKDRYGHLRLRRVLRSLQLDLKKPSFVAQFSSIGSLGPKPDSWLTAQFLQSLAGGIPVRKNAFSSSA
;
A
#
# COMPACT_ATOMS: atom_id res chain seq x y z
N MET A 1 -59.81 52.44 -10.39
CA MET A 1 -59.52 53.87 -10.11
C MET A 1 -58.58 53.91 -8.90
N LYS A 2 -57.38 54.50 -9.08
CA LYS A 2 -56.37 55.03 -8.11
C LYS A 2 -56.32 54.41 -6.69
N ARG A 3 -55.23 53.71 -6.31
CA ARG A 3 -53.94 54.21 -5.73
C ARG A 3 -54.16 55.00 -4.43
N SER A 4 -53.44 54.84 -3.31
CA SER A 4 -52.38 53.96 -2.80
C SER A 4 -51.84 54.61 -1.50
N ALA A 5 -51.25 53.80 -0.60
CA ALA A 5 -50.23 54.15 0.41
C ALA A 5 -50.64 54.94 1.67
N VAL A 6 -50.00 54.81 2.84
CA VAL A 6 -49.04 53.86 3.45
C VAL A 6 -49.12 54.12 4.98
N GLU A 7 -48.68 53.13 5.74
CA GLU A 7 -48.59 52.92 7.19
C GLU A 7 -47.98 54.04 8.06
N ASN A 8 -48.27 53.96 9.37
CA ASN A 8 -47.38 54.37 10.44
C ASN A 8 -47.42 53.30 11.56
N ASP A 9 -46.23 52.94 12.04
CA ASP A 9 -45.91 51.88 13.00
C ASP A 9 -46.45 52.12 14.42
N GLY A 10 -46.61 51.03 15.18
CA GLY A 10 -46.81 51.07 16.63
C GLY A 10 -47.15 49.71 17.23
N ASP A 11 -46.11 48.94 17.54
CA ASP A 11 -45.95 47.92 18.59
C ASP A 11 -47.19 47.12 19.04
N ASP A 12 -47.18 45.82 18.73
CA ASP A 12 -47.93 44.85 19.53
C ASP A 12 -47.12 43.57 19.79
N ALA A 13 -46.92 43.28 21.07
CA ALA A 13 -46.22 42.12 21.57
C ALA A 13 -47.15 40.89 21.50
N SER A 14 -46.82 39.90 20.67
CA SER A 14 -47.42 38.57 20.80
C SER A 14 -46.49 37.43 20.37
N SER A 15 -46.15 36.58 21.35
CA SER A 15 -46.03 35.12 21.25
C SER A 15 -45.55 34.54 19.89
N ALA A 16 -44.23 34.49 19.68
CA ALA A 16 -43.63 33.64 18.65
C ALA A 16 -43.01 32.39 19.29
N ARG A 17 -43.55 31.23 18.92
CA ARG A 17 -43.08 29.89 19.29
C ARG A 17 -41.62 29.71 18.85
N THR A 18 -40.76 29.36 19.80
CA THR A 18 -39.40 28.88 19.54
C THR A 18 -39.46 27.61 18.69
N PRO A 19 -38.77 27.54 17.53
CA PRO A 19 -38.61 26.27 16.83
C PRO A 19 -37.72 25.38 17.71
N SER A 20 -38.29 24.25 18.14
CA SER A 20 -37.53 23.15 18.72
C SER A 20 -36.37 22.83 17.78
N ALA A 21 -35.15 23.11 18.25
CA ALA A 21 -33.93 22.66 17.59
C ALA A 21 -33.98 21.13 17.58
N SER A 22 -34.40 20.56 16.46
CA SER A 22 -34.29 19.13 16.21
C SER A 22 -32.81 18.79 16.29
N MET A 23 -32.39 18.16 17.38
CA MET A 23 -31.11 17.48 17.48
C MET A 23 -31.01 16.52 16.31
N VAL A 24 -30.26 16.93 15.29
CA VAL A 24 -29.74 16.01 14.29
C VAL A 24 -28.91 15.02 15.09
N LYS A 25 -29.49 13.85 15.37
CA LYS A 25 -28.74 12.69 15.84
C LYS A 25 -27.71 12.41 14.75
N PHE A 26 -26.50 12.92 14.92
CA PHE A 26 -25.35 12.36 14.24
C PHE A 26 -25.36 10.88 14.61
N ARG A 27 -25.74 10.03 13.65
CA ARG A 27 -25.43 8.61 13.73
C ARG A 27 -23.93 8.59 14.05
N LYS A 28 -23.54 7.95 15.15
CA LYS A 28 -22.18 7.46 15.31
C LYS A 28 -21.91 6.70 14.01
N GLN A 29 -21.12 7.30 13.14
CA GLN A 29 -20.59 6.58 11.99
C GLN A 29 -19.78 5.47 12.62
N ASP A 30 -20.17 4.22 12.38
CA ASP A 30 -19.30 3.09 12.70
C ASP A 30 -17.92 3.45 12.13
N SER A 31 -16.89 3.43 12.99
CA SER A 31 -15.52 3.71 12.58
C SER A 31 -15.25 2.90 11.30
N PRO A 32 -14.69 3.50 10.24
CA PRO A 32 -14.53 2.79 8.97
C PRO A 32 -13.64 1.58 9.19
N LEU A 33 -14.24 0.38 9.13
CA LEU A 33 -13.50 -0.86 9.27
C LEU A 33 -12.66 -1.06 8.02
N LEU A 34 -11.34 -1.21 8.18
CA LEU A 34 -10.47 -1.58 7.08
C LEU A 34 -10.84 -2.99 6.61
N SER A 35 -10.98 -3.16 5.30
CA SER A 35 -11.22 -4.46 4.66
C SER A 35 -10.16 -4.77 3.60
N ASN A 36 -10.21 -5.99 3.07
CA ASN A 36 -9.29 -6.54 2.05
C ASN A 36 -9.52 -5.89 0.67
N ARG A 37 -8.95 -4.70 0.41
CA ARG A 37 -9.13 -3.95 -0.85
C ARG A 37 -8.07 -2.88 -1.09
N LEU A 38 -8.18 -2.23 -2.24
CA LEU A 38 -7.41 -1.05 -2.61
C LEU A 38 -8.01 0.22 -1.99
N TYR A 39 -7.14 1.08 -1.49
CA TYR A 39 -7.40 2.43 -0.98
C TYR A 39 -6.45 3.43 -1.63
N PHE A 40 -6.72 4.71 -1.40
CA PHE A 40 -5.84 5.81 -1.80
C PHE A 40 -5.29 6.55 -0.59
N THR A 41 -4.18 7.27 -0.77
CA THR A 41 -3.78 8.28 0.22
C THR A 41 -4.68 9.49 0.10
N LYS A 42 -4.91 10.19 1.22
CA LYS A 42 -5.56 11.50 1.17
C LYS A 42 -4.68 12.51 0.41
N ILE A 43 -5.32 13.52 -0.17
CA ILE A 43 -4.61 14.68 -0.71
C ILE A 43 -5.06 15.88 0.12
N VAL A 44 -4.12 16.51 0.82
CA VAL A 44 -4.39 17.66 1.69
C VAL A 44 -4.98 18.79 0.85
N GLY A 45 -6.05 19.40 1.35
CA GLY A 45 -6.78 20.48 0.67
C GLY A 45 -7.79 20.03 -0.39
N HIS A 46 -7.86 18.74 -0.74
CA HIS A 46 -8.94 18.26 -1.62
C HIS A 46 -10.30 18.24 -0.89
N PRO A 47 -11.41 18.54 -1.58
CA PRO A 47 -12.75 18.38 -1.03
C PRO A 47 -13.01 16.95 -0.52
N CYS A 48 -13.62 16.80 0.66
CA CYS A 48 -13.85 15.50 1.31
C CYS A 48 -14.57 14.47 0.44
N ARG A 49 -15.39 14.92 -0.53
CA ARG A 49 -16.05 14.04 -1.51
C ARG A 49 -15.08 13.23 -2.39
N TYR A 50 -13.83 13.64 -2.50
CA TYR A 50 -12.77 12.91 -3.22
C TYR A 50 -11.92 12.04 -2.30
N SER A 51 -12.20 12.02 -0.99
CA SER A 51 -11.45 11.27 0.02
C SER A 51 -12.19 10.04 0.53
N THR A 52 -13.24 9.61 -0.16
CA THR A 52 -13.92 8.33 0.15
C THR A 52 -12.93 7.18 -0.03
N ASN A 53 -12.77 6.34 1.00
CA ASN A 53 -11.76 5.26 1.03
C ASN A 53 -10.32 5.77 0.81
N ALA A 54 -10.03 7.00 1.23
CA ALA A 54 -8.69 7.54 1.28
C ALA A 54 -8.28 7.81 2.73
N PHE A 55 -7.04 7.48 3.08
CA PHE A 55 -6.52 7.64 4.44
C PHE A 55 -5.16 8.35 4.42
N SER A 56 -4.89 9.20 5.41
CA SER A 56 -3.51 9.56 5.75
C SER A 56 -2.80 8.35 6.40
N LEU A 57 -1.47 8.41 6.54
CA LEU A 57 -0.75 7.38 7.29
C LEU A 57 -1.19 7.36 8.76
N SER A 58 -1.37 8.53 9.37
CA SER A 58 -1.84 8.64 10.75
C SER A 58 -3.22 8.03 10.98
N GLU A 59 -4.19 8.25 10.09
CA GLU A 59 -5.52 7.63 10.18
C GLU A 59 -5.46 6.11 9.97
N LEU A 60 -4.61 5.65 9.06
CA LEU A 60 -4.40 4.22 8.86
C LEU A 60 -3.80 3.56 10.12
N LEU A 61 -2.81 4.18 10.74
CA LEU A 61 -2.20 3.70 11.99
C LEU A 61 -3.16 3.78 13.18
N GLU A 62 -4.01 4.81 13.24
CA GLU A 62 -5.08 4.95 14.23
C GLU A 62 -6.09 3.80 14.12
N LEU A 63 -6.50 3.45 12.89
CA LEU A 63 -7.41 2.34 12.63
C LEU A 63 -6.80 0.96 12.93
N ILE A 64 -5.51 0.77 12.62
CA ILE A 64 -4.81 -0.50 12.88
C ILE A 64 -4.43 -0.63 14.37
N SER A 65 -4.04 0.45 15.03
CA SER A 65 -3.53 0.47 16.42
C SER A 65 -2.47 -0.61 16.70
N PRO A 66 -1.32 -0.59 15.99
CA PRO A 66 -0.33 -1.65 16.07
C PRO A 66 0.40 -1.72 17.42
N ILE A 67 0.71 -2.95 17.85
CA ILE A 67 1.63 -3.27 18.96
C ILE A 67 3.02 -3.70 18.48
N ALA A 68 3.20 -3.86 17.17
CA ALA A 68 4.49 -4.00 16.51
C ALA A 68 4.32 -3.66 15.03
N SER A 69 5.39 -3.18 14.39
CA SER A 69 5.37 -2.90 12.95
C SER A 69 6.71 -3.17 12.27
N ILE A 70 6.65 -3.44 10.96
CA ILE A 70 7.80 -3.37 10.06
C ILE A 70 7.45 -2.62 8.80
N HIS A 71 8.38 -1.79 8.34
CA HIS A 71 8.26 -1.01 7.12
C HIS A 71 9.43 -1.28 6.17
N PHE A 72 9.11 -1.79 4.99
CA PHE A 72 10.00 -1.87 3.84
C PHE A 72 9.76 -0.63 2.99
N ASN A 73 10.79 0.17 2.74
CA ASN A 73 10.64 1.35 1.88
C ASN A 73 11.94 1.76 1.18
N PHE A 74 11.79 2.57 0.14
CA PHE A 74 12.90 3.16 -0.62
C PHE A 74 13.40 4.46 0.02
N MET A 75 12.48 5.37 0.36
CA MET A 75 12.78 6.64 1.02
C MET A 75 11.97 6.78 2.30
N ILE A 76 12.64 7.23 3.36
CA ILE A 76 12.05 7.39 4.68
C ILE A 76 12.58 8.69 5.30
N ASP A 77 11.65 9.47 5.86
CA ASP A 77 11.92 10.49 6.87
C ASP A 77 11.48 9.90 8.21
N LEU A 78 12.43 9.58 9.09
CA LEU A 78 12.14 8.87 10.33
C LEU A 78 11.36 9.76 11.30
N HIS A 79 11.75 11.02 11.44
CA HIS A 79 11.06 11.95 12.32
C HIS A 79 9.60 12.12 11.90
N TRP A 80 9.35 12.30 10.60
CA TRP A 80 8.00 12.36 10.06
C TRP A 80 7.25 11.03 10.32
N LEU A 81 7.83 9.88 10.00
CA LEU A 81 7.20 8.57 10.23
C LEU A 81 6.75 8.39 11.68
N LEU A 82 7.64 8.68 12.65
CA LEU A 82 7.34 8.53 14.07
C LEU A 82 6.21 9.47 14.50
N SER A 83 6.12 10.68 13.93
CA SER A 83 5.01 11.60 14.20
C SER A 83 3.65 11.14 13.67
N GLN A 84 3.60 10.12 12.80
CA GLN A 84 2.35 9.55 12.31
C GLN A 84 1.76 8.50 13.24
N TYR A 85 2.57 7.93 14.15
CA TYR A 85 2.10 6.94 15.11
C TYR A 85 1.21 7.59 16.19
N PRO A 86 0.04 7.03 16.49
CA PRO A 86 -0.73 7.42 17.67
C PRO A 86 0.10 7.27 18.95
N GLU A 87 -0.10 8.14 19.94
CA GLU A 87 0.67 8.12 21.20
C GLU A 87 0.61 6.77 21.91
N ARG A 88 -0.55 6.10 21.90
CA ARG A 88 -0.73 4.75 22.46
C ARG A 88 0.09 3.67 21.75
N CYS A 89 0.50 3.92 20.51
CA CYS A 89 1.26 2.99 19.68
C CYS A 89 2.75 3.34 19.62
N SER A 90 3.15 4.57 19.97
CA SER A 90 4.48 5.11 19.64
C SER A 90 5.63 4.47 20.41
N ALA A 91 5.35 3.78 21.52
CA ALA A 91 6.35 3.08 22.32
C ALA A 91 6.61 1.63 21.86
N TYR A 92 5.75 1.07 21.01
CA TYR A 92 5.89 -0.31 20.54
C TYR A 92 7.02 -0.48 19.51
N PRO A 93 7.54 -1.69 19.30
CA PRO A 93 8.64 -1.94 18.35
C PRO A 93 8.30 -1.52 16.91
N ILE A 94 9.20 -0.75 16.29
CA ILE A 94 9.12 -0.33 14.89
C ILE A 94 10.37 -0.79 14.17
N SER A 95 10.21 -1.69 13.20
CA SER A 95 11.30 -2.17 12.34
C SER A 95 11.28 -1.45 10.99
N ILE A 96 12.46 -1.08 10.48
CA ILE A 96 12.61 -0.39 9.21
C ILE A 96 13.61 -1.13 8.34
N ILE A 97 13.23 -1.46 7.11
CA ILE A 97 14.08 -2.09 6.10
C ILE A 97 14.18 -1.18 4.88
N VAL A 98 15.39 -0.71 4.60
CA VAL A 98 15.73 0.08 3.41
C VAL A 98 16.78 -0.65 2.57
N GLY A 99 17.01 -0.21 1.32
CA GLY A 99 18.11 -0.73 0.51
C GLY A 99 19.48 -0.40 1.11
N GLU A 100 20.49 -1.24 0.84
CA GLU A 100 21.88 -0.93 1.24
C GLU A 100 22.46 0.29 0.51
N ASN A 101 21.87 0.68 -0.62
CA ASN A 101 22.24 1.80 -1.47
C ASN A 101 21.06 2.28 -2.34
N ASN A 102 21.27 3.40 -3.06
CA ASN A 102 20.37 4.04 -4.01
C ASN A 102 19.07 4.67 -3.45
N GLY A 103 18.83 4.62 -2.14
CA GLY A 103 17.71 5.30 -1.45
C GLY A 103 18.16 5.90 -0.13
N THR A 104 17.27 5.96 0.87
CA THR A 104 17.65 6.37 2.23
C THR A 104 18.71 5.42 2.80
N ASN A 105 19.82 5.97 3.30
CA ASN A 105 20.89 5.18 3.88
C ASN A 105 20.49 4.67 5.28
N HIS A 106 20.50 3.34 5.45
CA HIS A 106 20.22 2.70 6.74
C HIS A 106 21.06 3.23 7.92
N LEU A 107 22.30 3.66 7.71
CA LEU A 107 23.14 4.23 8.77
C LEU A 107 22.63 5.59 9.23
N ASP A 108 22.12 6.41 8.32
CA ASP A 108 21.57 7.73 8.63
C ASP A 108 20.27 7.59 9.43
N VAL A 109 19.42 6.62 9.06
CA VAL A 109 18.21 6.28 9.83
C VAL A 109 18.57 5.79 11.24
N ARG A 110 19.60 4.94 11.38
CA ARG A 110 20.09 4.49 12.69
C ARG A 110 20.62 5.65 13.53
N ALA A 111 21.35 6.59 12.93
CA ALA A 111 21.85 7.77 13.61
C ALA A 111 20.71 8.69 14.05
N GLU A 112 19.70 8.87 13.19
CA GLU A 112 18.50 9.65 13.50
C GLU A 112 17.68 9.02 14.64
N ALA A 113 17.47 7.70 14.64
CA ALA A 113 16.78 6.99 15.71
C ALA A 113 17.45 7.26 17.07
N ARG A 114 18.80 7.21 17.13
CA ARG A 114 19.57 7.54 18.34
C ARG A 114 19.40 9.00 18.75
N ARG A 115 19.42 9.94 17.79
CA ARG A 115 19.23 11.38 18.05
C ARG A 115 17.83 11.66 18.61
N CYS A 116 16.83 10.97 18.10
CA CYS A 116 15.44 11.05 18.55
C CYS A 116 15.17 10.26 19.84
N LYS A 117 16.16 9.54 20.39
CA LYS A 117 15.99 8.62 21.54
C LYS A 117 14.88 7.58 21.31
N ALA A 118 14.75 7.12 20.07
CA ALA A 118 13.75 6.14 19.67
C ALA A 118 14.31 4.72 19.86
N ASP A 119 14.44 4.28 21.11
CA ASP A 119 15.06 3.00 21.48
C ASP A 119 14.25 1.78 21.01
N ASN A 120 12.97 1.98 20.70
CA ASN A 120 12.07 0.98 20.12
C ASN A 120 12.20 0.83 18.58
N VAL A 121 13.07 1.61 17.93
CA VAL A 121 13.27 1.57 16.48
C VAL A 121 14.48 0.71 16.11
N SER A 122 14.24 -0.33 15.30
CA SER A 122 15.28 -1.16 14.71
C SER A 122 15.37 -0.91 13.20
N VAL A 123 16.58 -0.87 12.66
CA VAL A 123 16.80 -0.59 11.23
C VAL A 123 17.69 -1.67 10.62
N GLY A 124 17.20 -2.35 9.59
CA GLY A 124 17.92 -3.33 8.80
C GLY A 124 18.08 -2.90 7.34
N ARG A 125 18.89 -3.64 6.58
CA ARG A 125 19.11 -3.39 5.15
C ARG A 125 18.73 -4.56 4.26
N ALA A 126 18.19 -4.26 3.10
CA ALA A 126 18.02 -5.20 2.00
C ALA A 126 19.30 -5.25 1.16
N ARG A 127 19.82 -6.46 0.93
CA ARG A 127 21.03 -6.67 0.13
C ARG A 127 20.74 -6.50 -1.37
N LEU A 128 21.57 -5.73 -2.08
CA LEU A 128 21.42 -5.40 -3.50
C LEU A 128 22.64 -5.90 -4.28
N VAL A 129 22.60 -7.19 -4.58
CA VAL A 129 23.73 -7.93 -5.19
C VAL A 129 24.03 -7.58 -6.65
N LEU A 130 23.10 -6.91 -7.33
CA LEU A 130 23.22 -6.55 -8.74
C LEU A 130 23.44 -5.03 -8.89
N PRO A 131 24.35 -4.60 -9.78
CA PRO A 131 24.54 -3.18 -10.09
C PRO A 131 23.23 -2.51 -10.50
N TYR A 132 23.07 -1.24 -10.11
CA TYR A 132 21.87 -0.43 -10.39
C TYR A 132 20.57 -0.98 -9.79
N GLY A 133 20.65 -2.02 -8.96
CA GLY A 133 19.53 -2.54 -8.19
C GLY A 133 18.99 -1.50 -7.21
N THR A 134 17.69 -1.52 -6.97
CA THR A 134 17.03 -0.64 -6.00
C THR A 134 16.04 -1.46 -5.18
N HIS A 135 16.06 -1.26 -3.86
CA HIS A 135 15.00 -1.76 -2.99
C HIS A 135 13.80 -0.80 -3.08
N HIS A 136 12.85 -1.12 -3.96
CA HIS A 136 11.73 -0.23 -4.27
C HIS A 136 10.41 -0.63 -3.58
N SER A 137 10.44 -1.72 -2.82
CA SER A 137 9.24 -2.28 -2.20
C SER A 137 8.76 -1.39 -1.07
N LYS A 138 7.44 -1.22 -1.02
CA LYS A 138 6.73 -0.38 -0.06
C LYS A 138 5.69 -1.26 0.60
N LEU A 139 6.11 -1.92 1.65
CA LEU A 139 5.35 -2.95 2.36
C LEU A 139 5.40 -2.59 3.84
N SER A 140 4.25 -2.52 4.49
CA SER A 140 4.16 -2.42 5.94
C SER A 140 3.39 -3.62 6.47
N ILE A 141 3.88 -4.23 7.54
CA ILE A 141 3.19 -5.31 8.24
C ILE A 141 3.04 -4.86 9.69
N PHE A 142 1.86 -5.10 10.25
CA PHE A 142 1.48 -4.70 11.59
C PHE A 142 0.91 -5.88 12.34
N GLU A 143 1.18 -5.92 13.63
CA GLU A 143 0.53 -6.83 14.57
C GLU A 143 -0.28 -6.01 15.56
N THR A 144 -1.47 -6.49 15.94
CA THR A 144 -2.36 -5.87 16.91
C THR A 144 -2.47 -6.73 18.17
N ASP A 145 -2.93 -6.14 19.27
CA ASP A 145 -3.20 -6.84 20.53
C ASP A 145 -4.30 -7.91 20.42
N SER A 146 -5.19 -7.77 19.42
CA SER A 146 -6.23 -8.74 19.07
C SER A 146 -5.73 -9.95 18.26
N GLU A 147 -4.41 -10.19 18.22
CA GLU A 147 -3.78 -11.25 17.45
C GLU A 147 -4.09 -11.18 15.94
N MET A 148 -4.26 -9.97 15.40
CA MET A 148 -4.45 -9.74 13.96
C MET A 148 -3.17 -9.24 13.30
N ILE A 149 -2.85 -9.81 12.13
CA ILE A 149 -1.84 -9.26 11.21
C ILE A 149 -2.51 -8.40 10.16
N HIS A 150 -2.02 -7.18 9.97
CA HIS A 150 -2.39 -6.30 8.86
C HIS A 150 -1.22 -6.16 7.89
N VAL A 151 -1.51 -6.25 6.60
CA VAL A 151 -0.54 -6.09 5.52
C VAL A 151 -0.96 -4.93 4.63
N VAL A 152 -0.04 -3.98 4.43
CA VAL A 152 -0.23 -2.81 3.57
C VAL A 152 0.85 -2.80 2.49
N ILE A 153 0.46 -3.00 1.23
CA ILE A 153 1.34 -2.86 0.07
C ILE A 153 1.01 -1.53 -0.62
N SER A 154 1.93 -0.58 -0.59
CA SER A 154 1.70 0.82 -0.99
C SER A 154 2.56 1.23 -2.19
N THR A 155 2.22 2.36 -2.81
CA THR A 155 3.08 3.07 -3.77
C THR A 155 3.81 4.27 -3.17
N ALA A 156 3.44 4.68 -1.96
CA ALA A 156 4.01 5.83 -1.25
C ALA A 156 5.36 5.52 -0.56
N ASN A 157 6.33 6.42 -0.70
CA ASN A 157 7.45 6.45 0.25
C ASN A 157 6.96 6.90 1.63
N LEU A 158 7.73 6.64 2.69
CA LEU A 158 7.42 7.16 4.03
C LEU A 158 7.94 8.59 4.16
N LEU A 159 7.35 9.47 3.37
CA LEU A 159 7.62 10.91 3.30
C LEU A 159 6.31 11.66 3.32
N GLN A 160 6.26 12.81 4.00
CA GLN A 160 5.07 13.66 4.05
C GLN A 160 4.48 13.95 2.66
N ASN A 161 5.32 14.41 1.74
CA ASN A 161 4.89 14.81 0.40
C ASN A 161 4.31 13.65 -0.43
N ASP A 162 4.64 12.40 -0.11
CA ASP A 162 4.05 11.24 -0.79
C ASP A 162 2.64 10.93 -0.25
N TRP A 163 2.40 11.17 1.03
CA TRP A 163 1.11 10.90 1.68
C TRP A 163 0.14 12.07 1.65
N ASP A 164 0.63 13.30 1.47
CA ASP A 164 -0.20 14.51 1.54
C ASP A 164 -0.54 15.11 0.16
N SER A 165 0.29 14.88 -0.85
CA SER A 165 0.27 15.70 -2.07
C SER A 165 0.26 14.90 -3.37
N LYS A 166 0.15 13.57 -3.31
CA LYS A 166 0.20 12.70 -4.48
C LYS A 166 -0.96 11.73 -4.50
N THR A 167 -1.37 11.36 -5.72
CA THR A 167 -2.17 10.16 -5.92
C THR A 167 -1.29 8.94 -5.65
N GLN A 168 -1.38 8.39 -4.45
CA GLN A 168 -0.81 7.09 -4.11
C GLN A 168 -1.94 6.12 -3.82
N ALA A 169 -1.67 4.84 -4.05
CA ALA A 169 -2.58 3.76 -3.74
C ALA A 169 -1.91 2.77 -2.79
N PHE A 170 -2.73 2.11 -1.97
CA PHE A 170 -2.27 0.98 -1.18
C PHE A 170 -3.35 -0.10 -1.12
N TYR A 171 -2.91 -1.34 -1.19
CA TYR A 171 -3.75 -2.49 -0.87
C TYR A 171 -3.58 -2.80 0.62
N HIS A 172 -4.70 -2.90 1.34
CA HIS A 172 -4.73 -3.38 2.72
C HIS A 172 -5.44 -4.73 2.77
N CYS A 173 -4.91 -5.66 3.55
CA CYS A 173 -5.63 -6.82 4.04
C CYS A 173 -5.25 -7.17 5.48
N SER A 174 -6.08 -7.98 6.13
CA SER A 174 -5.82 -8.48 7.48
C SER A 174 -6.15 -9.97 7.60
N ALA A 175 -5.49 -10.63 8.56
CA ALA A 175 -5.64 -12.05 8.84
C ALA A 175 -5.46 -12.31 10.35
N PRO A 176 -6.32 -13.14 10.98
CA PRO A 176 -6.10 -13.56 12.37
C PRO A 176 -4.91 -14.50 12.46
N ILE A 177 -4.12 -14.35 13.52
CA ILE A 177 -3.07 -15.29 13.89
C ILE A 177 -3.75 -16.49 14.53
N VAL A 178 -3.33 -17.69 14.13
CA VAL A 178 -3.90 -18.93 14.65
C VAL A 178 -2.86 -19.70 15.45
N ASN A 179 -3.30 -20.22 16.60
CA ASN A 179 -2.52 -21.11 17.43
C ASN A 179 -2.71 -22.55 16.94
N GLY A 180 -2.08 -22.90 15.81
CA GLY A 180 -2.18 -24.20 15.17
C GLY A 180 -1.54 -24.23 13.79
N GLU A 181 -1.42 -25.42 13.20
CA GLU A 181 -0.89 -25.56 11.84
C GLU A 181 -1.89 -25.00 10.83
N VAL A 182 -1.55 -23.88 10.19
CA VAL A 182 -2.22 -23.45 8.95
C VAL A 182 -1.72 -24.35 7.84
N GLU A 183 -2.58 -25.22 7.31
CA GLU A 183 -2.21 -26.15 6.24
C GLU A 183 -1.43 -25.45 5.12
N GLU A 184 -0.30 -26.05 4.74
CA GLU A 184 0.53 -25.51 3.67
C GLU A 184 -0.24 -25.47 2.34
N GLY A 185 -0.23 -24.31 1.69
CA GLY A 185 -0.78 -24.16 0.33
C GLY A 185 -2.24 -23.71 0.24
N GLN A 186 -2.94 -23.48 1.35
CA GLN A 186 -4.35 -23.05 1.31
C GLN A 186 -4.59 -21.66 0.68
N ASN A 187 -3.60 -20.76 0.72
CA ASN A 187 -3.77 -19.41 0.20
C ASN A 187 -2.56 -18.91 -0.61
N ASN A 188 -2.82 -18.42 -1.83
CA ASN A 188 -1.79 -17.93 -2.75
C ASN A 188 -1.11 -16.65 -2.24
N PHE A 189 -1.84 -15.73 -1.61
CA PHE A 189 -1.29 -14.49 -1.08
C PHE A 189 -0.28 -14.78 0.03
N ARG A 190 -0.65 -15.60 1.03
CA ARG A 190 0.24 -16.04 2.11
C ARG A 190 1.51 -16.69 1.57
N LYS A 191 1.37 -17.66 0.67
CA LYS A 191 2.50 -18.37 0.06
C LYS A 191 3.44 -17.43 -0.68
N ASP A 192 2.89 -16.53 -1.50
CA ASP A 192 3.70 -15.58 -2.27
C ASP A 192 4.40 -14.56 -1.35
N LEU A 193 3.75 -14.10 -0.27
CA LEU A 193 4.33 -13.16 0.70
C LEU A 193 5.48 -13.80 1.48
N ILE A 194 5.29 -15.03 1.99
CA ILE A 194 6.35 -15.79 2.67
C ILE A 194 7.55 -16.00 1.73
N SER A 195 7.28 -16.42 0.49
CA SER A 195 8.34 -16.60 -0.50
C SER A 195 9.10 -15.30 -0.78
N TYR A 196 8.41 -14.16 -0.79
CA TYR A 196 9.02 -12.85 -0.99
C TYR A 196 9.86 -12.42 0.22
N LEU A 197 9.38 -12.61 1.46
CA LEU A 197 10.14 -12.30 2.67
C LEU A 197 11.39 -13.18 2.80
N ASN A 198 11.31 -14.47 2.44
CA ASN A 198 12.46 -15.38 2.42
C ASN A 198 13.56 -14.96 1.43
N ALA A 199 13.25 -14.12 0.42
CA ALA A 199 14.25 -13.62 -0.51
C ALA A 199 15.28 -12.67 0.16
N TYR A 200 14.96 -12.18 1.36
CA TYR A 200 15.86 -11.35 2.16
C TYR A 200 16.85 -12.17 3.00
N SER A 201 16.82 -13.50 2.94
CA SER A 201 17.66 -14.40 3.76
C SER A 201 19.17 -14.19 3.63
N SER A 202 19.63 -13.55 2.55
CA SER A 202 21.04 -13.18 2.39
C SER A 202 21.44 -11.89 3.09
N SER A 203 20.50 -11.18 3.72
CA SER A 203 20.79 -9.99 4.53
C SER A 203 21.27 -10.39 5.92
N SER A 204 22.27 -9.66 6.44
CA SER A 204 22.71 -9.75 7.83
C SER A 204 21.62 -9.38 8.84
N ASP A 205 20.60 -8.62 8.41
CA ASP A 205 19.49 -8.18 9.25
C ASP A 205 18.22 -9.04 9.05
N PHE A 206 18.34 -10.23 8.43
CA PHE A 206 17.20 -11.09 8.11
C PHE A 206 16.38 -11.49 9.34
N GLY A 207 16.98 -11.62 10.52
CA GLY A 207 16.25 -11.96 11.75
C GLY A 207 15.08 -11.01 12.05
N MET A 208 15.19 -9.73 11.69
CA MET A 208 14.08 -8.77 11.81
C MET A 208 12.91 -9.14 10.90
N ILE A 209 13.20 -9.66 9.71
CA ILE A 209 12.22 -10.03 8.68
C ILE A 209 11.66 -11.43 8.95
N GLU A 210 12.48 -12.33 9.49
CA GLU A 210 12.12 -13.71 9.82
C GLU A 210 10.97 -13.75 10.83
N TYR A 211 11.02 -12.92 11.87
CA TYR A 211 9.92 -12.76 12.82
C TYR A 211 8.58 -12.52 12.09
N TRP A 212 8.52 -11.56 11.16
CA TRP A 212 7.30 -11.26 10.41
C TRP A 212 6.92 -12.36 9.42
N ARG A 213 7.91 -13.03 8.81
CA ARG A 213 7.68 -14.21 7.97
C ARG A 213 6.96 -15.29 8.76
N ASP A 214 7.37 -15.55 9.99
CA ASP A 214 6.76 -16.55 10.88
C ASP A 214 5.36 -16.13 11.33
N ARG A 215 5.12 -14.84 11.65
CA ARG A 215 3.77 -14.34 11.94
C ARG A 215 2.83 -14.53 10.74
N ILE A 216 3.29 -14.25 9.52
CA ILE A 216 2.52 -14.50 8.29
C ILE A 216 2.29 -16.00 8.06
N ALA A 217 3.28 -16.85 8.38
CA ALA A 217 3.12 -18.30 8.32
C ALA A 217 2.01 -18.78 9.27
N ASN A 218 1.85 -18.14 10.42
CA ASN A 218 0.85 -18.53 11.43
C ASN A 218 -0.45 -17.72 11.35
N ALA A 219 -0.74 -17.05 10.23
CA ALA A 219 -1.97 -16.27 10.07
C ALA A 219 -2.87 -16.84 8.95
N ASP A 220 -4.18 -16.80 9.17
CA ASP A 220 -5.18 -17.29 8.22
C ASP A 220 -5.57 -16.21 7.20
N PHE A 221 -4.99 -16.32 6.01
CA PHE A 221 -5.29 -15.45 4.87
C PHE A 221 -6.37 -16.02 3.95
N SER A 222 -7.17 -17.01 4.38
CA SER A 222 -8.23 -17.65 3.58
C SER A 222 -9.16 -16.64 2.87
N ASP A 223 -9.51 -15.54 3.55
CA ASP A 223 -10.34 -14.44 3.04
C ASP A 223 -9.63 -13.48 2.08
N VAL A 224 -8.34 -13.70 1.78
CA VAL A 224 -7.54 -12.85 0.88
C VAL A 224 -7.38 -13.49 -0.49
N ASN A 225 -8.13 -12.95 -1.46
CA ASN A 225 -8.14 -13.40 -2.85
C ASN A 225 -7.06 -12.75 -3.74
N ALA A 226 -6.36 -11.73 -3.23
CA ALA A 226 -5.34 -11.02 -3.99
C ALA A 226 -4.14 -11.91 -4.35
N ARG A 227 -3.41 -11.54 -5.42
CA ARG A 227 -2.21 -12.24 -5.87
C ARG A 227 -1.02 -11.30 -5.79
N ILE A 228 0.08 -11.75 -5.17
CA ILE A 228 1.30 -10.97 -5.11
C ILE A 228 2.12 -11.21 -6.38
N ILE A 229 2.58 -10.11 -6.96
CA ILE A 229 3.51 -10.09 -8.09
C ILE A 229 4.72 -9.30 -7.61
N SER A 230 5.76 -10.02 -7.23
CA SER A 230 6.98 -9.44 -6.66
C SER A 230 8.16 -9.58 -7.62
N SER A 231 9.15 -8.73 -7.44
CA SER A 231 10.45 -8.79 -8.12
C SER A 231 11.53 -8.92 -7.06
N ILE A 232 12.52 -9.79 -7.30
CA ILE A 232 13.71 -9.94 -6.46
C ILE A 232 14.97 -9.89 -7.35
N PRO A 233 16.12 -9.39 -6.84
CA PRO A 233 17.37 -9.42 -7.57
C PRO A 233 17.78 -10.85 -7.94
N GLY A 234 18.30 -11.05 -9.15
CA GLY A 234 18.90 -12.32 -9.57
C GLY A 234 18.59 -12.71 -11.01
N TYR A 235 19.29 -13.74 -11.48
CA TYR A 235 19.05 -14.39 -12.76
C TYR A 235 18.23 -15.65 -12.52
N HIS A 236 16.93 -15.60 -12.87
CA HIS A 236 15.98 -16.68 -12.60
C HIS A 236 15.85 -17.59 -13.83
N VAL A 237 16.24 -18.86 -13.68
CA VAL A 237 16.24 -19.87 -14.77
C VAL A 237 15.33 -21.05 -14.45
N GLY A 238 15.00 -21.86 -15.47
CA GLY A 238 14.11 -23.01 -15.32
C GLY A 238 12.76 -22.64 -14.70
N ASP A 239 12.32 -23.41 -13.71
CA ASP A 239 11.04 -23.22 -13.02
C ASP A 239 10.95 -21.93 -12.18
N GLN A 240 12.09 -21.29 -11.91
CA GLN A 240 12.13 -20.00 -11.19
C GLN A 240 11.76 -18.82 -12.09
N LYS A 241 11.85 -19.00 -13.42
CA LYS A 241 11.67 -17.94 -14.40
C LYS A 241 10.31 -17.23 -14.27
N ASP A 242 9.26 -17.99 -13.96
CA ASP A 242 7.89 -17.48 -13.85
C ASP A 242 7.47 -17.13 -12.41
N ARG A 243 8.42 -17.08 -11.46
CA ARG A 243 8.11 -16.76 -10.05
C ARG A 243 8.14 -15.26 -9.73
N TYR A 244 8.87 -14.48 -10.51
CA TYR A 244 9.07 -13.05 -10.26
C TYR A 244 8.82 -12.16 -11.48
N GLY A 245 8.67 -10.87 -11.24
CA GLY A 245 8.58 -9.82 -12.26
C GLY A 245 7.39 -10.00 -13.21
N HIS A 246 7.57 -9.52 -14.45
CA HIS A 246 6.50 -9.58 -15.45
C HIS A 246 6.15 -11.03 -15.88
N LEU A 247 7.05 -12.00 -15.70
CA LEU A 247 6.76 -13.40 -15.99
C LEU A 247 5.83 -14.03 -14.95
N ARG A 248 5.95 -13.62 -13.68
CA ARG A 248 4.95 -13.94 -12.65
C ARG A 248 3.57 -13.40 -13.04
N LEU A 249 3.49 -12.13 -13.45
CA LEU A 249 2.24 -11.54 -13.93
C LEU A 249 1.63 -12.38 -15.05
N ARG A 250 2.43 -12.75 -16.06
CA ARG A 250 1.98 -13.60 -17.18
C ARG A 250 1.37 -14.92 -16.69
N ARG A 251 2.05 -15.60 -15.77
CA ARG A 251 1.59 -16.88 -15.20
C ARG A 251 0.28 -16.73 -14.44
N VAL A 252 0.15 -15.68 -13.63
CA VAL A 252 -1.08 -15.38 -12.89
C VAL A 252 -2.22 -15.11 -13.87
N LEU A 253 -2.04 -14.21 -14.83
CA LEU A 253 -3.07 -13.87 -15.82
C LEU A 253 -3.50 -15.09 -16.64
N ARG A 254 -2.56 -15.96 -17.03
CA ARG A 254 -2.88 -17.21 -17.73
C ARG A 254 -3.77 -18.13 -16.89
N SER A 255 -3.52 -18.23 -15.59
CA SER A 255 -4.32 -19.08 -14.70
C SER A 255 -5.77 -18.61 -14.53
N LEU A 256 -6.05 -17.34 -14.83
CA LEU A 256 -7.40 -16.77 -14.77
C LEU A 256 -8.26 -17.10 -16.00
N GLN A 257 -7.67 -17.72 -17.05
CA GLN A 257 -8.40 -18.14 -18.27
C GLN A 257 -9.25 -17.03 -18.91
N LEU A 258 -8.70 -15.81 -18.98
CA LEU A 258 -9.42 -14.63 -19.48
C LEU A 258 -9.74 -14.76 -21.00
N ASP A 259 -11.00 -14.53 -21.39
CA ASP A 259 -11.42 -14.41 -22.80
C ASP A 259 -11.28 -12.97 -23.31
N LEU A 260 -10.09 -12.63 -23.83
CA LEU A 260 -9.78 -11.28 -24.29
C LEU A 260 -10.04 -11.13 -25.80
N LYS A 261 -11.20 -10.61 -26.19
CA LYS A 261 -11.59 -10.50 -27.62
C LYS A 261 -10.97 -9.32 -28.39
N LYS A 262 -10.38 -8.32 -27.71
CA LYS A 262 -9.61 -7.16 -28.24
C LYS A 262 -9.08 -6.32 -27.06
N PRO A 263 -8.06 -6.79 -26.32
CA PRO A 263 -7.62 -6.09 -25.12
C PRO A 263 -6.90 -4.77 -25.45
N SER A 264 -7.19 -3.73 -24.66
CA SER A 264 -6.35 -2.54 -24.56
C SER A 264 -5.44 -2.68 -23.34
N PHE A 265 -4.15 -2.39 -23.51
CA PHE A 265 -3.16 -2.47 -22.44
C PHE A 265 -2.75 -1.06 -22.02
N VAL A 266 -2.93 -0.76 -20.74
CA VAL A 266 -2.56 0.53 -20.14
C VAL A 266 -1.48 0.27 -19.10
N ALA A 267 -0.34 0.95 -19.24
CA ALA A 267 0.72 0.96 -18.24
C ALA A 267 0.87 2.39 -17.71
N GLN A 268 0.61 2.58 -16.42
CA GLN A 268 0.80 3.84 -15.72
C GLN A 268 1.96 3.65 -14.73
N PHE A 269 2.94 4.56 -14.79
CA PHE A 269 4.12 4.56 -13.94
C PHE A 269 4.58 5.99 -13.70
N SER A 270 5.40 6.22 -12.67
CA SER A 270 6.00 7.52 -12.35
C SER A 270 7.43 7.69 -12.90
N SER A 271 8.01 6.64 -13.48
CA SER A 271 9.35 6.64 -14.06
C SER A 271 9.46 5.64 -15.20
N ILE A 272 10.33 5.92 -16.17
CA ILE A 272 10.60 5.07 -17.33
C ILE A 272 12.12 4.86 -17.47
N GLY A 273 12.53 3.59 -17.48
CA GLY A 273 13.93 3.20 -17.75
C GLY A 273 14.22 3.10 -19.25
N SER A 274 15.46 2.77 -19.61
CA SER A 274 15.81 2.47 -21.00
C SER A 274 15.18 1.15 -21.44
N LEU A 275 14.36 1.18 -22.51
CA LEU A 275 13.63 0.01 -23.03
C LEU A 275 14.30 -0.63 -24.26
N GLY A 276 15.45 -0.11 -24.69
CA GLY A 276 16.14 -0.51 -25.90
C GLY A 276 15.78 0.35 -27.13
N PRO A 277 16.51 0.16 -28.25
CA PRO A 277 16.43 1.06 -29.42
C PRO A 277 15.17 0.90 -30.28
N LYS A 278 14.38 -0.18 -30.08
CA LYS A 278 13.16 -0.47 -30.85
C LYS A 278 12.03 -0.94 -29.93
N PRO A 279 10.75 -0.76 -30.29
CA PRO A 279 9.62 -1.21 -29.47
C PRO A 279 9.68 -2.69 -29.08
N ASP A 280 10.20 -3.54 -29.96
CA ASP A 280 10.34 -4.98 -29.78
C ASP A 280 11.63 -5.40 -29.07
N SER A 281 12.50 -4.45 -28.67
CA SER A 281 13.69 -4.76 -27.87
C SER A 281 13.31 -5.37 -26.51
N TRP A 282 12.21 -4.89 -25.92
CA TRP A 282 11.69 -5.41 -24.65
C TRP A 282 10.19 -5.19 -24.48
N LEU A 283 9.72 -3.96 -24.75
CA LEU A 283 8.36 -3.53 -24.44
C LEU A 283 7.29 -4.40 -25.12
N THR A 284 7.32 -4.54 -26.44
CA THR A 284 6.29 -5.28 -27.18
C THR A 284 6.58 -6.78 -27.30
N ALA A 285 7.85 -7.16 -27.32
CA ALA A 285 8.26 -8.57 -27.44
C ALA A 285 8.16 -9.35 -26.11
N GLN A 286 8.31 -8.69 -24.96
CA GLN A 286 8.34 -9.36 -23.66
C GLN A 286 7.27 -8.85 -22.69
N PHE A 287 7.25 -7.55 -22.42
CA PHE A 287 6.36 -6.98 -21.42
C PHE A 287 4.88 -7.08 -21.86
N LEU A 288 4.57 -6.65 -23.07
CA LEU A 288 3.23 -6.75 -23.66
C LEU A 288 2.72 -8.21 -23.72
N GLN A 289 3.57 -9.16 -24.10
CA GLN A 289 3.21 -10.59 -24.08
C GLN A 289 2.85 -11.06 -22.67
N SER A 290 3.43 -10.44 -21.64
CA SER A 290 3.14 -10.77 -20.25
C SER A 290 1.83 -10.15 -19.80
N LEU A 291 1.55 -8.90 -20.18
CA LEU A 291 0.26 -8.24 -19.96
C LEU A 291 -0.90 -9.01 -20.63
N ALA A 292 -0.64 -9.68 -21.76
CA ALA A 292 -1.61 -10.51 -22.46
C ALA A 292 -1.77 -11.94 -21.88
N GLY A 293 -1.15 -12.26 -20.73
CA GLY A 293 -1.17 -13.62 -20.18
C GLY A 293 -0.41 -14.66 -21.02
N GLY A 294 0.40 -14.21 -21.98
CA GLY A 294 1.07 -15.05 -22.97
C GLY A 294 0.20 -15.44 -24.16
N ILE A 295 -0.99 -14.83 -24.30
CA ILE A 295 -1.83 -14.99 -25.50
C ILE A 295 -1.23 -14.12 -26.61
N PRO A 296 -1.04 -14.65 -27.85
CA PRO A 296 -0.49 -13.86 -28.94
C PRO A 296 -1.33 -12.60 -29.22
N VAL A 297 -0.74 -11.43 -28.97
CA VAL A 297 -1.35 -10.14 -29.34
C VAL A 297 -1.25 -9.96 -30.85
N ARG A 298 -2.38 -9.84 -31.55
CA ARG A 298 -2.40 -9.60 -33.01
C ARG A 298 -1.71 -8.25 -33.31
N LYS A 299 -0.75 -8.24 -34.25
CA LYS A 299 0.11 -7.10 -34.60
C LYS A 299 -0.61 -5.81 -35.03
N ASN A 300 -1.91 -5.86 -35.33
CA ASN A 300 -2.70 -4.70 -35.77
C ASN A 300 -3.22 -3.80 -34.62
N ALA A 301 -2.79 -4.01 -33.38
CA ALA A 301 -3.23 -3.24 -32.21
C ALA A 301 -2.59 -1.83 -32.08
N PHE A 302 -1.66 -1.48 -32.96
CA PHE A 302 -1.02 -0.15 -33.00
C PHE A 302 -1.57 0.68 -34.15
N SER A 303 -2.88 0.95 -34.17
CA SER A 303 -3.38 2.10 -34.92
C SER A 303 -3.19 3.33 -34.03
N SER A 304 -2.14 4.11 -34.30
CA SER A 304 -2.03 5.48 -33.81
C SER A 304 -3.27 6.25 -34.24
N SER A 305 -4.08 6.70 -33.28
CA SER A 305 -4.97 7.83 -33.51
C SER A 305 -4.07 9.05 -33.70
N ALA A 306 -3.90 9.47 -34.95
CA ALA A 306 -3.48 10.82 -35.29
C ALA A 306 -4.58 11.82 -34.88
#